data_AF-A0A6G3ZV24-F1
#
_entry.id   AF-A0A6G3ZV24-F1
#
_cell.length_a   1.000
_cell.length_b   1.000
_cell.length_c   1.000
_cell.angle_alpha   90.00
_cell.angle_beta   90.00
_cell.angle_gamma   90.00
#
_symmetry.space_group_name_H-M   'P 1'
#
loop_
_entity.id
_entity.type
_entity.pdbx_description
1 polymer ?
#
loop_
_entity_poly.entity_id
_entity_poly.type
_entity_poly.pdbx_seq_one_letter_code
_entity_poly.pdbx_strand_id
1 'polypeptide(L)' 'MEITTMNNSIGMDEETLERILERRSGIRQGTGLSNVDRSLKQMYVQGLQIRSHPDQGTTVAFVVSK' A
#
# COMPACT_ATOMS: atom_id res chain seq x y z
N MET A 1 15.19 3.06 9.04
CA MET A 1 14.74 1.70 9.42
C MET A 1 13.62 1.31 8.48
N GLU A 2 13.68 0.15 7.84
CA GLU A 2 12.60 -0.35 6.99
C GLU A 2 11.68 -1.27 7.79
N ILE A 3 10.36 -1.13 7.60
CA ILE A 3 9.34 -2.00 8.19
C ILE A 3 8.55 -2.63 7.04
N THR A 4 8.46 -3.96 7.04
CA THR A 4 7.81 -4.74 5.97
C THR A 4 6.81 -5.73 6.55
N THR A 5 5.65 -5.84 5.91
CA THR A 5 4.62 -6.83 6.21
C THR A 5 4.17 -7.52 4.93
N MET A 6 4.05 -8.84 4.98
CA MET A 6 3.62 -9.67 3.84
C MET A 6 2.33 -10.41 4.18
N ASN A 7 1.43 -10.53 3.21
CA ASN A 7 0.29 -11.45 3.24
C ASN A 7 0.36 -12.44 2.08
N ASN A 8 -0.07 -13.68 2.32
CA ASN A 8 -0.15 -14.75 1.33
C ASN A 8 -1.55 -14.84 0.71
N SER A 9 -2.25 -13.72 0.62
CA SER A 9 -3.59 -13.65 0.01
C SER A 9 -3.49 -13.82 -1.51
N ILE A 10 -4.61 -13.72 -2.24
CA ILE A 10 -4.67 -13.86 -3.71
C ILE A 10 -3.83 -12.85 -4.51
N GLY A 11 -3.23 -11.85 -3.86
CA GLY A 11 -2.53 -10.76 -4.54
C GLY A 11 -3.47 -9.84 -5.31
N MET A 12 -2.89 -8.97 -6.13
CA MET A 12 -3.58 -7.97 -6.93
C MET A 12 -2.98 -7.95 -8.33
N ASP A 13 -3.83 -7.72 -9.33
CA ASP A 13 -3.38 -7.38 -10.68
C ASP A 13 -2.80 -5.95 -10.72
N GLU A 14 -2.16 -5.62 -11.83
CA GLU A 14 -1.47 -4.34 -12.02
C GLU A 14 -2.45 -3.16 -11.99
N GLU A 15 -3.66 -3.30 -12.57
CA GLU A 15 -4.68 -2.24 -12.55
C GLU A 15 -5.14 -1.95 -11.11
N THR A 16 -5.35 -2.99 -10.31
CA THR A 16 -5.72 -2.87 -8.90
C THR A 16 -4.57 -2.25 -8.10
N LEU A 17 -3.32 -2.66 -8.38
CA LEU A 17 -2.13 -2.16 -7.71
C LEU A 17 -1.91 -0.66 -7.98
N GLU A 18 -2.02 -0.21 -9.23
CA GLU A 18 -1.89 1.20 -9.61
C GLU A 18 -2.93 2.08 -8.89
N ARG A 19 -4.14 1.54 -8.71
CA ARG A 19 -5.28 2.27 -8.18
C ARG A 19 -5.48 2.12 -6.68
N ILE A 20 -4.69 1.28 -5.99
CA ILE A 20 -4.91 0.91 -4.58
C ILE A 20 -4.77 2.10 -3.62
N LEU A 21 -3.92 3.07 -3.97
CA LEU A 21 -3.70 4.27 -3.17
C LEU A 21 -4.54 5.46 -3.66
N GLU A 22 -5.14 5.38 -4.85
CA GLU A 22 -6.04 6.41 -5.37
C GLU A 22 -7.29 6.50 -4.49
N ARG A 23 -7.71 7.72 -4.13
CA ARG A 23 -9.04 7.92 -3.54
C ARG A 23 -10.07 8.03 -4.65
N ARG A 24 -10.81 6.95 -4.93
CA ARG A 24 -11.98 7.03 -5.82
C ARG A 24 -13.27 7.16 -5.03
N SER A 25 -14.03 8.22 -5.32
CA SER A 25 -15.38 8.39 -4.78
C SER A 25 -16.29 7.29 -5.36
N GLY A 26 -16.94 6.50 -4.51
CA GLY A 26 -17.96 5.53 -4.94
C GLY A 26 -17.54 4.04 -5.02
N ILE A 27 -16.26 3.71 -4.87
CA ILE A 27 -15.81 2.31 -4.73
C ILE A 27 -15.58 2.04 -3.24
N ARG A 28 -16.03 0.88 -2.72
CA ARG A 28 -15.66 0.38 -1.37
C ARG A 28 -14.15 0.03 -1.34
N GLN A 29 -13.28 1.00 -1.54
CA GLN A 29 -11.88 0.87 -1.21
C GLN A 29 -11.74 1.03 0.31
N GLY A 30 -11.03 0.10 0.94
CA GLY A 30 -10.68 0.22 2.35
C GLY A 30 -9.93 1.53 2.56
N THR A 31 -10.53 2.49 3.27
CA THR A 31 -9.99 3.83 3.48
C THR A 31 -8.66 3.85 4.25
N GLY A 32 -8.24 2.69 4.78
CA GLY A 32 -7.04 2.51 5.59
C GLY A 32 -5.73 2.75 4.84
N LEU A 33 -5.51 2.10 3.69
CA LEU A 33 -4.18 2.14 3.02
C LEU A 33 -3.82 3.54 2.52
N SER A 34 -4.72 4.22 1.79
CA SER A 34 -4.46 5.59 1.33
C SER A 34 -4.31 6.59 2.49
N ASN A 35 -4.98 6.34 3.62
CA ASN A 35 -4.83 7.20 4.79
C ASN A 35 -3.45 6.99 5.46
N VAL A 36 -3.02 5.74 5.60
CA VAL A 36 -1.69 5.38 6.11
C VAL A 36 -0.60 5.94 5.20
N ASP A 37 -0.70 5.75 3.88
CA ASP A 37 0.26 6.30 2.91
C ASP A 37 0.41 7.82 3.04
N ARG A 38 -0.71 8.55 3.18
CA ARG A 38 -0.69 9.99 3.41
C ARG A 38 0.00 10.36 4.71
N SER A 39 -0.32 9.68 5.82
CA SER A 39 0.31 9.94 7.11
C SER A 39 1.81 9.65 7.09
N LEU A 40 2.24 8.59 6.41
CA LEU A 40 3.66 8.26 6.24
C LEU A 40 4.39 9.32 5.41
N LYS A 41 3.83 9.78 4.30
CA LYS A 41 4.40 10.87 3.49
C LYS A 41 4.57 12.16 4.29
N GLN A 42 3.65 12.45 5.21
CA GLN A 42 3.74 13.62 6.10
C GLN A 42 4.85 13.49 7.15
N MET A 43 5.11 12.28 7.65
CA MET A 43 6.08 12.05 8.73
C MET A 43 7.49 11.72 8.24
N TYR A 44 7.63 10.94 7.16
CA TYR A 44 8.88 10.29 6.74
C TYR A 44 9.27 10.59 5.29
N VAL A 45 8.60 11.57 4.64
CA VAL A 45 8.76 12.00 3.23
C VAL A 45 8.33 10.93 2.21
N GLN A 46 8.51 9.64 2.52
CA GLN A 46 8.11 8.50 1.70
C GLN A 46 6.82 7.87 2.22
N GLY A 47 6.04 7.32 1.28
CA GLY A 47 4.78 6.62 1.56
C GLY A 47 4.95 5.11 1.66
N LEU A 48 3.85 4.40 1.43
CA LEU A 48 3.84 2.94 1.32
C LEU A 48 4.48 2.50 0.00
N GLN A 49 5.32 1.48 0.07
CA GLN A 49 5.77 0.69 -1.06
C GLN A 49 4.97 -0.60 -1.09
N ILE A 50 4.20 -0.83 -2.16
CA ILE A 50 3.35 -2.00 -2.29
C ILE A 50 3.84 -2.81 -3.47
N ARG A 51 4.09 -4.10 -3.24
CA ARG A 51 4.40 -5.09 -4.27
C ARG A 51 3.38 -6.20 -4.16
N SER A 52 2.68 -6.48 -5.25
CA SER A 52 1.67 -7.54 -5.28
C SER A 52 1.76 -8.27 -6.60
N HIS A 53 1.55 -9.58 -6.56
CA HIS A 53 1.40 -10.39 -7.77
C HIS A 53 0.23 -11.34 -7.58
N PRO A 54 -0.59 -11.57 -8.63
CA PRO A 54 -1.66 -12.55 -8.58
C PRO A 54 -1.15 -13.90 -8.09
N ASP A 55 -1.90 -14.52 -7.18
CA ASP A 55 -1.64 -15.82 -6.56
C ASP A 55 -0.34 -15.93 -5.73
N GLN A 56 0.42 -14.84 -5.57
CA GLN A 56 1.61 -14.79 -4.71
C GLN A 56 1.43 -13.90 -3.47
N GLY A 57 0.35 -13.11 -3.43
CA GLY A 57 0.05 -12.24 -2.30
C GLY A 57 0.61 -10.83 -2.43
N THR A 58 0.63 -10.12 -1.31
CA THR A 58 0.97 -8.69 -1.25
C THR A 58 1.96 -8.42 -0.15
N THR A 59 3.03 -7.71 -0.50
CA THR A 59 4.00 -7.14 0.42
C THR A 59 3.81 -5.63 0.49
N VAL A 60 3.77 -5.10 1.70
CA VAL A 60 3.69 -3.67 2.00
C VAL A 60 4.88 -3.28 2.87
N ALA A 61 5.62 -2.26 2.47
CA ALA A 61 6.78 -1.76 3.19
C ALA A 61 6.76 -0.23 3.31
N PHE A 62 7.47 0.31 4.29
CA PHE A 62 7.77 1.74 4.38
C PHE A 62 9.09 1.97 5.12
N VAL A 63 9.69 3.12 4.87
CA VAL A 63 10.95 3.53 5.48
C VAL A 63 10.69 4.62 6.51
N VAL A 64 11.13 4.36 7.75
CA VAL A 64 11.23 5.35 8.82
C VAL A 64 12.62 5.97 8.74
N SER A 65 12.71 7.17 8.15
CA SER A 65 13.86 8.07 8.23
C SER A 65 13.74 8.91 9.52
N LYS A 66 14.87 9.18 10.18
CA LYS A 66 14.93 9.89 11.47
C LYS A 66 15.41 11.31 11.26
#